data_AF-A0A6I3FA40-F1
#
_entry.id   AF-A0A6I3FA40-F1
#
_cell.length_a   1.000
_cell.length_b   1.000
_cell.length_c   1.000
_cell.angle_alpha   90.00
_cell.angle_beta   90.00
_cell.angle_gamma   90.00
#
_symmetry.space_group_name_H-M   'P 1'
#
loop_
_entity.id
_entity.type
_entity.pdbx_description
1 polymer ?
#
loop_
_entity_poly.entity_id
_entity_poly.type
_entity_poly.pdbx_seq_one_letter_code
_entity_poly.pdbx_strand_id
1 'polypeptide(L)'
;MAEPLELDCDDFDAVGILTDAIVSLRAHVLINETDGSATVSAPDGWHRLVINAKPGGSSVLIVRFNDLSASRLRNVATALDGRGWQLDEDREGATLRQPPGTNATDSAFEILSALGLGGAPTGVRLVEARDAAGNEIDLRG
;
A
#
# COMPACT_ATOMS: atom_id res chain seq x y z
N MET A 1 18.41 9.20 8.24
CA MET A 1 17.01 9.37 7.81
C MET A 1 16.85 8.55 6.56
N ALA A 2 15.83 7.70 6.48
CA ALA A 2 15.50 7.00 5.26
C ALA A 2 14.83 7.99 4.32
N GLU A 3 15.29 8.05 3.07
CA GLU A 3 14.64 8.89 2.07
C GLU A 3 13.35 8.22 1.57
N PRO A 4 12.29 8.99 1.31
CA PRO A 4 11.11 8.46 0.64
C PRO A 4 11.50 7.77 -0.67
N LEU A 5 10.88 6.62 -0.93
CA LEU A 5 11.03 5.93 -2.21
C LEU A 5 10.08 6.57 -3.22
N GLU A 6 10.62 7.01 -4.35
CA GLU A 6 9.80 7.48 -5.47
C GLU A 6 9.26 6.28 -6.26
N LEU A 7 7.95 6.27 -6.48
CA LEU A 7 7.24 5.28 -7.26
C LEU A 7 6.54 5.98 -8.41
N ASP A 8 7.14 5.96 -9.60
CA ASP A 8 6.46 6.42 -10.81
C ASP A 8 5.48 5.36 -11.28
N CYS A 9 4.17 5.60 -11.10
CA CYS A 9 3.14 4.64 -11.49
C CYS A 9 2.97 4.49 -13.01
N ASP A 10 3.58 5.37 -13.82
CA ASP A 10 3.57 5.27 -15.29
C ASP A 10 4.79 4.50 -15.83
N ASP A 11 5.79 4.22 -14.99
CA ASP A 11 6.98 3.46 -15.37
C ASP A 11 6.70 1.94 -15.34
N PHE A 12 7.28 1.22 -16.30
CA PHE A 12 7.25 -0.24 -16.33
C PHE A 12 7.95 -0.86 -15.11
N ASP A 13 8.96 -0.18 -14.58
CA ASP A 13 9.75 -0.67 -13.44
C ASP A 13 9.04 -0.49 -12.08
N ALA A 14 7.88 0.17 -12.05
CA ALA A 14 7.11 0.40 -10.83
C ALA A 14 6.79 -0.88 -10.05
N VAL A 15 6.54 -1.99 -10.77
CA VAL A 15 6.29 -3.30 -10.16
C VAL A 15 7.54 -3.82 -9.45
N GLY A 16 8.72 -3.67 -10.06
CA GLY A 16 10.00 -4.11 -9.48
C GLY A 16 10.33 -3.29 -8.24
N ILE A 17 10.28 -1.96 -8.36
CA ILE A 17 10.53 -1.02 -7.26
C ILE A 17 9.63 -1.34 -6.06
N LEU A 18 8.34 -1.55 -6.30
CA LEU A 18 7.41 -1.83 -5.21
C LEU A 18 7.57 -3.25 -4.65
N THR A 19 7.96 -4.22 -5.48
CA THR A 19 8.30 -5.57 -5.01
C THR A 19 9.47 -5.50 -4.03
N ASP A 20 10.54 -4.79 -4.39
CA ASP A 20 11.71 -4.64 -3.54
C ASP A 20 11.38 -3.90 -2.25
N ALA A 21 10.58 -2.83 -2.32
CA ALA A 21 10.10 -2.12 -1.13
C ALA A 21 9.31 -3.03 -0.17
N ILE A 22 8.45 -3.91 -0.69
CA ILE A 22 7.69 -4.87 0.13
C ILE A 22 8.61 -5.91 0.75
N VAL A 23 9.62 -6.38 0.02
CA VAL A 23 10.63 -7.30 0.55
C VAL A 23 11.42 -6.63 1.68
N SER A 24 11.90 -5.40 1.48
CA SER A 24 12.62 -4.62 2.48
C SER A 24 11.78 -4.38 3.75
N LEU A 25 10.52 -3.98 3.59
CA LEU A 25 9.58 -3.83 4.71
C LEU A 25 9.42 -5.15 5.47
N ARG A 26 9.14 -6.25 4.77
CA ARG A 26 8.94 -7.58 5.35
C ARG A 26 10.20 -8.11 6.05
N ALA A 27 11.37 -7.88 5.46
CA ALA A 27 12.65 -8.24 6.06
C ALA A 27 12.89 -7.46 7.36
N HIS A 28 12.62 -6.15 7.36
CA HIS A 28 12.77 -5.31 8.54
C HIS A 28 11.89 -5.80 9.70
N VAL A 29 10.59 -6.02 9.46
CA VAL A 29 9.65 -6.46 10.52
C VAL A 29 9.99 -7.84 11.06
N LEU A 30 10.52 -8.72 10.21
CA LEU A 30 10.95 -10.06 10.61
C LEU A 30 12.22 -10.02 11.45
N ILE A 31 13.24 -9.27 11.01
CA ILE A 31 14.54 -9.18 11.70
C ILE A 31 14.40 -8.51 13.06
N ASN A 32 13.60 -7.44 13.14
CA ASN A 32 13.45 -6.64 14.34
C ASN A 32 12.27 -7.06 15.22
N GLU A 33 11.55 -8.13 14.83
CA GLU A 33 10.36 -8.65 15.53
C GLU A 33 9.34 -7.55 15.91
N THR A 34 9.19 -6.56 15.03
CA THR A 34 8.32 -5.39 15.22
C THR A 34 7.34 -5.25 14.06
N ASP A 35 6.18 -4.65 14.31
CA ASP A 35 5.27 -4.31 13.21
C ASP A 35 5.84 -3.15 12.38
N GLY A 36 5.48 -3.10 11.11
CA GLY A 36 5.88 -2.03 10.21
C GLY A 36 4.75 -1.63 9.28
N SER A 37 4.75 -0.36 8.89
CA SER A 37 3.81 0.17 7.91
C SER A 37 4.55 0.94 6.83
N ALA A 38 4.16 0.75 5.58
CA ALA A 38 4.55 1.60 4.46
C ALA A 38 3.31 2.34 3.94
N THR A 39 3.40 3.64 3.77
CA THR A 39 2.34 4.49 3.24
C THR A 39 2.73 4.98 1.85
N VAL A 40 1.89 4.71 0.87
CA VAL A 40 1.99 5.30 -0.47
C VAL A 40 1.15 6.58 -0.49
N SER A 41 1.79 7.69 -0.84
CA SER A 41 1.13 8.99 -0.94
C SER A 41 0.04 8.99 -2.01
N ALA A 42 -0.87 9.96 -1.91
CA ALA A 42 -1.92 10.19 -2.89
C ALA A 42 -2.02 11.69 -3.20
N PRO A 43 -2.42 12.07 -4.42
CA PRO A 43 -2.77 13.45 -4.74
C PRO A 43 -4.00 13.89 -3.95
N ASP A 44 -4.17 15.19 -3.81
CA ASP A 44 -5.32 15.75 -3.11
C ASP A 44 -6.65 15.25 -3.71
N GLY A 45 -7.54 14.80 -2.82
CA GLY A 45 -8.85 14.28 -3.21
C GLY A 45 -8.85 12.84 -3.73
N TRP A 46 -7.79 12.08 -3.49
CA TRP A 46 -7.61 10.67 -3.86
C TRP A 46 -7.24 9.79 -2.66
N HIS A 47 -7.47 8.48 -2.80
CA HIS A 47 -7.27 7.53 -1.71
C HIS A 47 -5.80 7.19 -1.51
N ARG A 48 -5.39 7.13 -0.24
CA ARG A 48 -4.06 6.64 0.16
C ARG A 48 -4.09 5.13 0.32
N LEU A 49 -2.92 4.51 0.11
CA LEU A 49 -2.72 3.09 0.34
C LEU A 49 -1.68 2.88 1.44
N VAL A 50 -1.96 1.98 2.36
CA VAL A 50 -1.07 1.58 3.45
C VAL A 50 -0.84 0.07 3.40
N ILE A 51 0.40 -0.34 3.61
CA ILE A 51 0.84 -1.73 3.70
C ILE A 51 1.28 -1.95 5.14
N ASN A 52 0.52 -2.72 5.92
CA ASN A 52 0.92 -3.14 7.25
C ASN A 52 1.55 -4.53 7.17
N ALA A 53 2.79 -4.68 7.63
CA ALA A 53 3.49 -5.95 7.72
C ALA A 53 3.66 -6.36 9.19
N LYS A 54 3.57 -7.68 9.44
CA LYS A 54 3.70 -8.27 10.77
C LYS A 54 4.92 -9.22 10.81
N PRO A 55 5.58 -9.41 11.96
CA PRO A 55 6.69 -10.36 12.12
C PRO A 55 6.33 -11.80 11.71
N GLY A 56 5.05 -12.19 11.85
CA GLY A 56 4.55 -13.49 11.41
C GLY A 56 4.48 -13.70 9.90
N GLY A 57 4.95 -12.75 9.09
CA GLY A 57 5.02 -12.84 7.63
C GLY A 57 3.73 -12.48 6.89
N SER A 58 2.67 -12.14 7.60
CA SER A 58 1.43 -11.63 7.00
C SER A 58 1.53 -10.13 6.71
N SER A 59 0.75 -9.68 5.74
CA SER A 59 0.53 -8.26 5.48
C SER A 59 -0.95 -7.94 5.28
N VAL A 60 -1.32 -6.69 5.50
CA VAL A 60 -2.66 -6.16 5.22
C VAL A 60 -2.50 -4.90 4.39
N LEU A 61 -3.08 -4.91 3.19
CA LEU A 61 -3.21 -3.72 2.37
C LEU A 61 -4.47 -2.98 2.80
N ILE A 62 -4.39 -1.66 2.88
CA ILE A 62 -5.46 -0.80 3.38
C ILE A 62 -5.62 0.39 2.45
N VAL A 63 -6.82 0.64 1.97
CA VAL A 63 -7.19 1.86 1.25
C VAL A 63 -8.12 2.68 2.14
N ARG A 64 -7.84 3.99 2.26
CA ARG A 64 -8.68 4.93 3.04
C ARG A 64 -9.40 5.92 2.13
N PHE A 65 -10.67 6.19 2.40
CA PHE A 65 -11.55 7.01 1.55
C PHE A 65 -11.78 8.44 2.06
N ASN A 66 -11.17 8.82 3.18
CA ASN A 66 -11.45 10.09 3.89
C ASN A 66 -11.38 11.34 3.00
N ASP A 67 -10.50 11.32 2.00
CA ASP A 67 -10.25 12.46 1.12
C ASP A 67 -11.13 12.41 -0.17
N LEU A 68 -11.96 11.38 -0.34
CA LEU A 68 -12.75 11.17 -1.56
C LEU A 68 -14.11 11.88 -1.50
N SER A 69 -14.50 12.50 -2.62
CA SER A 69 -15.90 12.86 -2.86
C SER A 69 -16.80 11.62 -2.87
N ALA A 70 -18.09 11.79 -2.57
CA ALA A 70 -19.05 10.68 -2.50
C ALA A 70 -19.14 9.84 -3.79
N SER A 71 -18.99 10.46 -4.98
CA SER A 71 -18.99 9.73 -6.25
C SER A 71 -17.71 8.90 -6.44
N ARG A 72 -16.54 9.47 -6.15
CA ARG A 72 -15.26 8.75 -6.20
C ARG A 72 -15.22 7.59 -5.21
N LEU A 73 -15.67 7.82 -3.98
CA LEU A 73 -15.75 6.78 -2.96
C LEU A 73 -16.54 5.57 -3.48
N ARG A 74 -17.75 5.80 -4.03
CA ARG A 74 -18.57 4.71 -4.57
C ARG A 74 -17.85 3.94 -5.67
N ASN A 75 -17.23 4.65 -6.63
CA ASN A 75 -16.51 4.02 -7.73
C ASN A 75 -15.32 3.17 -7.25
N VAL A 76 -14.52 3.72 -6.33
CA VAL A 76 -13.36 3.03 -5.77
C VAL A 76 -13.80 1.84 -4.92
N ALA A 77 -14.79 2.01 -4.04
CA ALA A 77 -15.31 0.93 -3.20
C ALA A 77 -15.88 -0.23 -4.02
N THR A 78 -16.69 0.05 -5.06
CA THR A 78 -17.20 -0.99 -5.97
C THR A 78 -16.07 -1.71 -6.70
N ALA A 79 -15.04 -0.99 -7.14
CA ALA A 79 -13.90 -1.61 -7.81
C ALA A 79 -13.06 -2.49 -6.86
N LEU A 80 -12.89 -2.08 -5.60
CA LEU A 80 -12.16 -2.85 -4.59
C LEU A 80 -12.95 -4.11 -4.18
N ASP A 81 -14.26 -3.98 -3.94
CA ASP A 81 -15.14 -5.12 -3.62
C ASP A 81 -15.12 -6.18 -4.73
N GLY A 82 -15.20 -5.75 -6.01
CA GLY A 82 -15.10 -6.64 -7.17
C GLY A 82 -13.75 -7.37 -7.31
N ARG A 83 -12.71 -6.90 -6.61
CA ARG A 83 -11.37 -7.52 -6.55
C ARG A 83 -11.16 -8.37 -5.29
N GLY A 84 -12.19 -8.54 -4.45
CA GLY A 84 -12.11 -9.32 -3.22
C GLY A 84 -11.53 -8.57 -2.03
N TRP A 85 -11.41 -7.24 -2.09
CA TRP A 85 -11.11 -6.44 -0.92
C TRP A 85 -12.35 -6.38 -0.01
N GLN A 86 -12.12 -6.47 1.29
CA GLN A 86 -13.18 -6.36 2.29
C GLN A 86 -13.41 -4.89 2.63
N LEU A 87 -14.60 -4.37 2.32
CA LEU A 87 -15.00 -3.03 2.74
C LEU A 87 -15.19 -2.97 4.27
N ASP A 88 -14.72 -1.88 4.87
CA ASP A 88 -14.95 -1.62 6.30
C ASP A 88 -16.45 -1.40 6.57
N GLU A 89 -16.92 -1.72 7.78
CA GLU A 89 -18.36 -1.65 8.14
C GLU A 89 -18.93 -0.22 8.01
N ASP A 90 -18.11 0.78 8.30
CA ASP A 90 -18.41 2.21 8.16
C ASP A 90 -18.25 2.72 6.71
N ARG A 91 -17.71 1.87 5.81
CA ARG A 91 -17.35 2.20 4.43
C ARG A 91 -16.38 3.38 4.32
N GLU A 92 -15.50 3.56 5.31
CA GLU A 92 -14.43 4.56 5.28
C GLU A 92 -13.13 4.01 4.66
N GLY A 93 -13.10 2.72 4.34
CA GLY A 93 -11.97 2.09 3.68
C GLY A 93 -12.26 0.68 3.18
N ALA A 94 -11.19 0.04 2.72
CA ALA A 94 -11.18 -1.37 2.36
C ALA A 94 -9.84 -2.00 2.74
N THR A 95 -9.86 -3.30 3.01
CA THR A 95 -8.66 -4.06 3.34
C THR A 95 -8.52 -5.33 2.50
N LEU A 96 -7.28 -5.70 2.18
CA LEU A 96 -6.94 -6.99 1.61
C LEU A 96 -5.92 -7.67 2.50
N ARG A 97 -6.31 -8.80 3.10
CA ARG A 97 -5.43 -9.60 3.96
C ARG A 97 -4.59 -10.53 3.11
N GLN A 98 -3.29 -10.51 3.35
CA GLN A 98 -2.31 -11.35 2.66
C GLN A 98 -1.68 -12.30 3.68
N PRO A 99 -1.95 -13.61 3.59
CA PRO A 99 -1.39 -14.58 4.52
C PRO A 99 0.14 -14.70 4.39
N PRO A 100 0.82 -15.30 5.38
CA PRO A 100 2.24 -15.60 5.26
C PRO A 100 2.52 -16.41 3.98
N GLY A 101 3.58 -16.02 3.26
CA GLY A 101 3.98 -16.65 2.00
C GLY A 101 3.38 -16.02 0.73
N THR A 102 2.53 -14.99 0.84
CA THR A 102 2.10 -14.22 -0.34
C THR A 102 3.30 -13.59 -1.04
N ASN A 103 3.41 -13.78 -2.35
CA ASN A 103 4.49 -13.21 -3.15
C ASN A 103 4.48 -11.67 -3.08
N ALA A 104 5.65 -11.06 -2.92
CA ALA A 104 5.80 -9.61 -2.93
C ALA A 104 5.38 -9.00 -4.28
N THR A 105 5.63 -9.69 -5.40
CA THR A 105 5.21 -9.25 -6.74
C THR A 105 3.69 -9.24 -6.89
N ASP A 106 2.99 -10.27 -6.41
CA ASP A 106 1.52 -10.29 -6.42
C ASP A 106 0.96 -9.12 -5.59
N SER A 107 1.61 -8.83 -4.47
CA SER A 107 1.27 -7.69 -3.61
C SER A 107 1.48 -6.37 -4.34
N ALA A 108 2.60 -6.22 -5.06
CA ALA A 108 2.92 -5.03 -5.85
C ALA A 108 1.88 -4.79 -6.97
N PHE A 109 1.46 -5.84 -7.69
CA PHE A 109 0.40 -5.73 -8.69
C PHE A 109 -0.94 -5.28 -8.10
N GLU A 110 -1.33 -5.81 -6.94
CA GLU A 110 -2.56 -5.39 -6.26
C GLU A 110 -2.49 -3.93 -5.81
N ILE A 111 -1.34 -3.49 -5.28
CA ILE A 111 -1.14 -2.10 -4.87
C ILE A 111 -1.20 -1.15 -6.07
N LEU A 112 -0.45 -1.41 -7.13
CA LEU A 112 -0.45 -0.56 -8.33
C LEU A 112 -1.84 -0.48 -8.96
N SER A 113 -2.54 -1.62 -9.01
CA SER A 113 -3.93 -1.65 -9.47
C SER A 113 -4.84 -0.80 -8.58
N ALA A 114 -4.68 -0.87 -7.25
CA ALA A 114 -5.46 -0.09 -6.31
C ALA A 114 -5.18 1.41 -6.43
N LEU A 115 -3.92 1.82 -6.65
CA LEU A 115 -3.52 3.24 -6.78
C LEU A 115 -4.17 3.94 -7.97
N GLY A 116 -4.48 3.22 -9.06
CA GLY A 116 -5.14 3.75 -10.26
C GLY A 116 -6.67 3.74 -10.24
N LEU A 117 -7.30 3.19 -9.19
CA LEU A 117 -8.76 3.03 -9.16
C LEU A 117 -9.52 4.35 -9.21
N GLY A 118 -10.72 4.31 -9.79
CA GLY A 118 -11.60 5.47 -9.90
C GLY A 118 -11.07 6.59 -10.82
N GLY A 119 -10.04 6.31 -11.62
CA GLY A 119 -9.39 7.29 -12.50
C GLY A 119 -8.40 8.19 -11.77
N ALA A 120 -7.79 7.69 -10.68
CA ALA A 120 -6.77 8.42 -9.94
C ALA A 120 -5.59 8.78 -10.88
N PRO A 121 -5.08 10.02 -10.83
CA PRO A 121 -3.96 10.44 -11.66
C PRO A 121 -2.76 9.53 -11.47
N THR A 122 -2.28 8.95 -12.56
CA THR A 122 -1.00 8.26 -12.61
C THR A 122 0.13 9.28 -12.68
N GLY A 123 1.23 8.97 -12.02
CA GLY A 123 2.37 9.85 -11.83
C GLY A 123 3.13 9.45 -10.56
N VAL A 124 4.15 10.22 -10.20
CA VAL A 124 5.03 9.89 -9.07
C VAL A 124 4.28 9.92 -7.74
N ARG A 125 4.46 8.85 -6.97
CA ARG A 125 4.06 8.71 -5.57
C ARG A 125 5.30 8.60 -4.69
N LEU A 126 5.14 8.94 -3.42
CA LEU A 126 6.17 8.75 -2.40
C LEU A 126 5.75 7.59 -1.51
N VAL A 127 6.68 6.67 -1.24
CA VAL A 127 6.50 5.57 -0.31
C VAL A 127 7.41 5.81 0.89
N GLU A 128 6.79 5.93 2.06
CA GLU A 128 7.48 6.10 3.33
C GLU A 128 7.13 4.95 4.26
N ALA A 129 8.12 4.40 4.96
CA ALA A 129 7.89 3.31 5.90
C ALA A 129 8.43 3.60 7.29
N ARG A 130 7.68 3.12 8.29
CA ARG A 130 8.03 3.24 9.71
C ARG A 130 7.67 1.97 10.47
N ASP A 131 8.48 1.63 11.45
CA ASP A 131 8.19 0.57 12.42
C ASP A 131 7.23 1.05 13.52
N ALA A 132 6.80 0.13 14.39
CA ALA A 132 5.91 0.44 15.51
C ALA A 132 6.52 1.40 16.55
N ALA A 133 7.85 1.52 16.60
CA ALA A 133 8.56 2.47 17.46
C ALA A 133 8.71 3.86 16.81
N GLY A 134 8.28 4.02 15.55
CA GLY A 134 8.37 5.26 14.78
C GLY A 134 9.72 5.44 14.08
N ASN A 135 10.59 4.43 14.08
CA ASN A 135 11.83 4.46 13.33
C ASN A 135 11.53 4.32 11.83
N GLU A 136 12.26 5.08 11.02
CA GLU A 136 12.16 4.98 9.57
C GLU A 136 12.75 3.66 9.06
N ILE A 137 12.08 3.06 8.08
CA ILE A 137 12.52 1.82 7.42
C ILE A 137 13.05 2.20 6.04
N ASP A 138 14.27 1.77 5.72
CA ASP A 138 14.82 1.89 4.37
C ASP A 138 14.14 0.89 3.44
N LEU A 139 13.55 1.40 2.36
CA LEU A 139 12.82 0.61 1.36
C LEU A 139 13.65 0.31 0.12
N ARG A 140 14.85 0.89 -0.03
CA ARG A 140 15.65 0.81 -1.26
C ARG A 140 16.52 -0.45 -1.40
N GLY A 141 16.58 -1.29 -0.36
CA GLY A 141 17.32 -2.55 -0.36
C GLY A 141 18.82 -2.39 -0.19
#